data_AF-A0A429PYT2-F1
#
_entry.id   AF-A0A429PYT2-F1
#
_cell.length_a   1.000
_cell.length_b   1.000
_cell.length_c   1.000
_cell.angle_alpha   90.00
_cell.angle_beta   90.00
_cell.angle_gamma   90.00
#
_symmetry.space_group_name_H-M   'P 1'
#
loop_
_entity.id
_entity.type
_entity.pdbx_description
1 polymer ?
#
loop_
_entity_poly.entity_id
_entity_poly.type
_entity_poly.pdbx_seq_one_letter_code
_entity_poly.pdbx_strand_id
1 'polypeptide(L)'
;MSRALQPDEELVELDAEAVRTWCARAFDALGREREEIDAINVYPVADGDTGTNLYLTAEAAHRAVEAVFAASGPDAAEAVRAMAHGALLGARGNSGTILSQLLRGMATVLADGCDGDHLARALAEAARAARQAVARPVEGTILTVAGAAAEACAAGGTLVEVARGAHEGAATALAATSGQLDVLERAGVVDAGGRGLVAVLGALLETVTGRSPDRPGAASLPPAAPRETCAGEDGPAYEVIYLLEADDTAVELLRAR
;
A
#
# COMPACT_ATOMS: atom_id res chain seq x y z
N MET A 1 -5.58 19.88 -16.83
CA MET A 1 -6.95 19.37 -17.00
C MET A 1 -6.81 17.91 -17.39
N SER A 2 -7.04 17.00 -16.45
CA SER A 2 -6.99 15.56 -16.69
C SER A 2 -7.99 15.22 -17.80
N ARG A 3 -7.51 14.62 -18.89
CA ARG A 3 -8.38 14.12 -19.97
C ARG A 3 -9.06 12.87 -19.42
N ALA A 4 -10.38 12.89 -19.31
CA ALA A 4 -11.13 11.67 -19.04
C ALA A 4 -10.83 10.62 -20.12
N LEU A 5 -10.43 9.41 -19.70
CA LEU A 5 -10.27 8.28 -20.60
C LEU A 5 -11.55 8.09 -21.40
N GLN A 6 -11.43 7.93 -22.72
CA GLN A 6 -12.57 7.53 -23.56
C GLN A 6 -13.04 6.13 -23.10
N PRO A 7 -14.32 5.78 -23.25
CA PRO A 7 -14.76 4.40 -23.02
C PRO A 7 -13.92 3.47 -23.92
N ASP A 8 -13.25 2.51 -23.29
CA ASP A 8 -12.33 1.50 -23.87
C ASP A 8 -10.89 1.96 -24.21
N GLU A 9 -10.47 3.15 -23.74
CA GLU A 9 -9.06 3.57 -23.77
C GLU A 9 -8.33 2.99 -22.54
N GLU A 10 -7.53 1.94 -22.75
CA GLU A 10 -6.63 1.38 -21.74
C GLU A 10 -5.28 2.10 -21.78
N LEU A 11 -4.72 2.42 -20.61
CA LEU A 11 -3.38 2.99 -20.54
C LEU A 11 -2.33 1.93 -20.90
N VAL A 12 -1.38 2.32 -21.73
CA VAL A 12 -0.21 1.48 -22.09
C VAL A 12 1.01 1.76 -21.20
N GLU A 13 1.04 2.93 -20.56
CA GLU A 13 2.08 3.36 -19.62
C GLU A 13 1.49 4.20 -18.47
N LEU A 14 2.16 4.18 -17.32
CA LEU A 14 1.90 5.07 -16.19
C LEU A 14 2.63 6.41 -16.39
N ASP A 15 2.14 7.26 -17.28
CA ASP A 15 2.66 8.62 -17.43
C ASP A 15 2.47 9.46 -16.14
N ALA A 16 3.03 10.67 -16.11
CA ALA A 16 2.97 11.52 -14.93
C ALA A 16 1.52 11.79 -14.46
N GLU A 17 0.59 12.03 -15.37
CA GLU A 17 -0.82 12.33 -15.03
C GLU A 17 -1.54 11.08 -14.55
N ALA A 18 -1.21 9.90 -15.08
CA ALA A 18 -1.68 8.61 -14.58
C ALA A 18 -1.17 8.36 -13.16
N VAL A 19 0.11 8.61 -12.87
CA VAL A 19 0.67 8.52 -11.50
C VAL A 19 -0.04 9.47 -10.55
N ARG A 20 -0.27 10.72 -10.96
CA ARG A 20 -1.03 11.71 -10.19
C ARG A 20 -2.45 11.23 -9.91
N THR A 21 -3.13 10.72 -10.93
CA THR A 21 -4.50 10.19 -10.83
C THR A 21 -4.57 8.98 -9.91
N TRP A 22 -3.61 8.06 -10.02
CA TRP A 22 -3.50 6.91 -9.13
C TRP A 22 -3.28 7.35 -7.67
N CYS A 23 -2.36 8.28 -7.44
CA CYS A 23 -2.10 8.79 -6.10
C CYS A 23 -3.35 9.45 -5.48
N ALA A 24 -4.08 10.25 -6.24
CA ALA A 24 -5.34 10.85 -5.79
C ALA A 24 -6.41 9.80 -5.49
N ARG A 25 -6.61 8.82 -6.38
CA ARG A 25 -7.58 7.73 -6.18
C ARG A 25 -7.25 6.85 -4.98
N ALA A 26 -5.97 6.56 -4.76
CA ALA A 26 -5.51 5.78 -3.61
C ALA A 26 -5.79 6.53 -2.29
N PHE A 27 -5.51 7.84 -2.27
CA PHE A 27 -5.84 8.71 -1.14
C PHE A 27 -7.36 8.72 -0.87
N ASP A 28 -8.18 8.93 -1.90
CA ASP A 28 -9.63 8.95 -1.76
C ASP A 28 -10.19 7.58 -1.32
N ALA A 29 -9.64 6.48 -1.85
CA ALA A 29 -10.03 5.12 -1.48
C ALA A 29 -9.74 4.86 0.00
N LEU A 30 -8.52 5.13 0.45
CA LEU A 30 -8.17 5.00 1.86
C LEU A 30 -9.00 5.91 2.77
N GLY A 31 -9.41 7.09 2.29
CA GLY A 31 -10.34 7.97 3.01
C GLY A 31 -11.73 7.35 3.19
N ARG A 32 -12.27 6.72 2.14
CA ARG A 32 -13.57 6.01 2.20
C ARG A 32 -13.52 4.77 3.08
N GLU A 33 -12.41 4.02 3.04
CA GLU A 33 -12.29 2.75 3.75
C GLU A 33 -11.74 2.89 5.17
N ARG A 34 -11.28 4.09 5.56
CA ARG A 34 -10.56 4.35 6.82
C ARG A 34 -11.21 3.72 8.04
N GLU A 35 -12.49 3.99 8.25
CA GLU A 35 -13.22 3.54 9.45
C GLU A 35 -13.41 2.02 9.46
N GLU A 36 -13.61 1.39 8.30
CA GLU A 36 -13.70 -0.06 8.19
C GLU A 36 -12.34 -0.72 8.46
N ILE A 37 -11.26 -0.13 7.96
CA ILE A 37 -9.89 -0.63 8.20
C ILE A 37 -9.53 -0.49 9.68
N ASP A 38 -9.84 0.65 10.31
CA ASP A 38 -9.64 0.88 11.74
C ASP A 38 -10.44 -0.12 12.58
N ALA A 39 -11.65 -0.49 12.15
CA ALA A 39 -12.52 -1.44 12.86
C ALA A 39 -12.01 -2.89 12.84
N ILE A 40 -11.21 -3.30 11.84
CA ILE A 40 -10.61 -4.64 11.74
C ILE A 40 -9.17 -4.71 12.27
N ASN A 41 -8.62 -3.59 12.73
CA ASN A 41 -7.25 -3.53 13.25
C ASN A 41 -7.15 -4.23 14.61
N VAL A 42 -6.79 -5.52 14.58
CA VAL A 42 -6.61 -6.36 15.77
C VAL A 42 -5.18 -6.90 15.92
N TYR A 43 -4.30 -6.65 14.94
CA TYR A 43 -2.91 -7.13 14.91
C TYR A 43 -1.93 -6.01 14.50
N PRO A 44 -0.73 -5.92 15.11
CA PRO A 44 -0.32 -6.65 16.31
C PRO A 44 -0.99 -6.12 17.58
N VAL A 45 -1.51 -4.89 17.53
CA VAL A 45 -2.16 -4.19 18.64
C VAL A 45 -3.53 -3.68 18.15
N ALA A 46 -4.57 -3.90 18.94
CA ALA A 46 -5.93 -3.48 18.61
C ALA A 46 -6.22 -2.01 19.01
N ASP A 47 -5.40 -1.08 18.52
CA ASP A 47 -5.53 0.36 18.80
C ASP A 47 -6.53 1.07 17.89
N GLY A 48 -6.83 0.48 16.72
CA GLY A 48 -7.84 0.99 15.79
C GLY A 48 -7.36 2.21 15.01
N ASP A 49 -6.07 2.29 14.66
CA ASP A 49 -5.51 3.43 13.93
C ASP A 49 -4.94 3.09 12.53
N THR A 50 -4.92 1.82 12.11
CA THR A 50 -4.27 1.40 10.85
C THR A 50 -4.82 2.13 9.62
N GLY A 51 -6.14 2.25 9.49
CA GLY A 51 -6.78 3.01 8.41
C GLY A 51 -6.42 4.49 8.47
N THR A 52 -6.43 5.08 9.67
CA THR A 52 -6.02 6.47 9.89
C THR A 52 -4.56 6.70 9.49
N ASN A 53 -3.66 5.79 9.87
CA ASN A 53 -2.24 5.81 9.57
C ASN A 53 -1.97 5.72 8.06
N LEU A 54 -2.66 4.82 7.35
CA LEU A 54 -2.58 4.69 5.90
C LEU A 54 -3.13 5.94 5.18
N TYR A 55 -4.27 6.46 5.63
CA TYR A 55 -4.87 7.68 5.07
C TYR A 55 -3.92 8.88 5.17
N LEU A 56 -3.35 9.14 6.34
CA LEU A 56 -2.43 10.27 6.55
C LEU A 56 -1.13 10.12 5.74
N THR A 57 -0.65 8.88 5.58
CA THR A 57 0.52 8.59 4.74
C THR A 57 0.21 8.85 3.26
N ALA A 58 -0.95 8.41 2.77
CA ALA A 58 -1.40 8.67 1.39
C ALA A 58 -1.68 10.16 1.14
N GLU A 59 -2.20 10.88 2.13
CA GLU A 59 -2.40 12.33 2.05
C GLU A 59 -1.07 13.08 1.85
N ALA A 60 -0.02 12.67 2.57
CA ALA A 60 1.30 13.26 2.42
C ALA A 60 1.93 12.94 1.05
N ALA A 61 1.75 11.70 0.56
CA ALA A 61 2.15 11.31 -0.79
C ALA A 61 1.44 12.17 -1.86
N HIS A 62 0.11 12.31 -1.75
CA HIS A 62 -0.69 13.10 -2.66
C HIS A 62 -0.27 14.57 -2.66
N ARG A 63 -0.06 15.17 -1.48
CA ARG A 63 0.43 16.55 -1.36
C ARG A 63 1.79 16.74 -2.04
N ALA A 64 2.70 15.78 -1.94
CA ALA A 64 4.01 15.85 -2.59
C ALA A 64 3.90 15.79 -4.13
N VAL A 65 3.03 14.91 -4.66
CA VAL A 65 2.76 14.85 -6.10
C VAL A 65 2.13 16.16 -6.60
N GLU A 66 1.12 16.68 -5.91
CA GLU A 66 0.49 17.95 -6.29
C GLU A 66 1.49 19.12 -6.28
N ALA A 67 2.45 19.12 -5.34
CA ALA A 67 3.47 20.16 -5.28
C ALA A 67 4.41 20.16 -6.50
N VAL A 68 4.84 19.00 -6.99
CA VAL A 68 5.71 18.94 -8.19
C VAL A 68 4.96 19.32 -9.47
N PHE A 69 3.66 18.99 -9.57
CA PHE A 69 2.77 19.41 -10.65
C PHE A 69 2.44 20.91 -10.62
N ALA A 70 2.38 21.52 -9.44
CA ALA A 70 2.18 22.96 -9.30
C ALA A 70 3.44 23.75 -9.66
N ALA A 71 4.62 23.19 -9.36
CA ALA A 71 5.90 23.83 -9.63
C ALA A 71 6.36 23.67 -11.08
N SER A 72 6.03 22.56 -11.73
CA SER A 72 6.55 22.16 -13.04
C SER A 72 5.57 21.26 -13.79
N GLY A 73 5.88 20.88 -15.04
CA GLY A 73 5.26 19.74 -15.71
C GLY A 73 6.16 18.52 -15.58
N PRO A 74 6.08 17.76 -14.47
CA PRO A 74 7.03 16.69 -14.18
C PRO A 74 6.87 15.53 -15.16
N ASP A 75 7.94 14.77 -15.34
CA ASP A 75 7.85 13.46 -15.97
C ASP A 75 7.33 12.39 -15.00
N ALA A 76 7.07 11.18 -15.50
CA ALA A 76 6.53 10.07 -14.71
C ALA A 76 7.48 9.68 -13.56
N ALA A 77 8.79 9.74 -13.80
CA ALA A 77 9.80 9.38 -12.83
C ALA A 77 9.84 10.40 -11.68
N GLU A 78 9.74 11.69 -11.97
CA GLU A 78 9.60 12.77 -10.99
C GLU A 78 8.31 12.62 -10.16
N ALA A 79 7.17 12.33 -10.81
CA ALA A 79 5.90 12.13 -10.13
C ALA A 79 5.93 10.93 -9.16
N VAL A 80 6.46 9.78 -9.61
CA VAL A 80 6.62 8.58 -8.78
C VAL A 80 7.58 8.80 -7.62
N ARG A 81 8.71 9.48 -7.86
CA ARG A 81 9.66 9.83 -6.79
C ARG A 81 9.02 10.76 -5.76
N ALA A 82 8.24 11.75 -6.20
CA ALA A 82 7.51 12.63 -5.31
C ALA A 82 6.47 11.87 -4.46
N MET A 83 5.72 10.94 -5.06
CA MET A 83 4.77 10.08 -4.36
C MET A 83 5.46 9.26 -3.25
N ALA A 84 6.55 8.55 -3.59
CA ALA A 84 7.30 7.76 -2.62
C ALA A 84 7.95 8.60 -1.53
N HIS A 85 8.52 9.76 -1.88
CA HIS A 85 9.15 10.66 -0.93
C HIS A 85 8.14 11.28 0.05
N GLY A 86 6.98 11.73 -0.47
CA GLY A 86 5.89 12.25 0.37
C GLY A 86 5.34 11.20 1.34
N ALA A 87 5.16 9.96 0.86
CA ALA A 87 4.75 8.85 1.72
C ALA A 87 5.78 8.58 2.82
N LEU A 88 7.09 8.62 2.50
CA LEU A 88 8.16 8.37 3.47
C LEU A 88 8.20 9.44 4.56
N LEU A 89 8.15 10.72 4.20
CA LEU A 89 8.17 11.82 5.16
C LEU A 89 6.86 11.92 5.98
N GLY A 90 5.75 11.49 5.39
CA GLY A 90 4.43 11.52 6.00
C GLY A 90 4.04 10.23 6.72
N ALA A 91 4.89 9.20 6.71
CA ALA A 91 4.58 7.89 7.25
C ALA A 91 4.10 7.97 8.71
N ARG A 92 2.93 7.41 8.98
CA ARG A 92 2.35 7.31 10.32
C ARG A 92 2.19 5.85 10.73
N GLY A 93 2.65 5.53 11.91
CA GLY A 93 2.57 4.18 12.44
C GLY A 93 3.33 3.13 11.61
N ASN A 94 3.20 1.87 12.02
CA ASN A 94 3.84 0.75 11.33
C ASN A 94 3.23 0.56 9.94
N SER A 95 1.90 0.67 9.83
CA SER A 95 1.16 0.50 8.58
C SER A 95 1.52 1.57 7.55
N GLY A 96 1.64 2.84 7.96
CA GLY A 96 2.10 3.92 7.09
C GLY A 96 3.58 3.80 6.74
N THR A 97 4.42 3.35 7.69
CA THR A 97 5.82 3.03 7.40
C THR A 97 5.88 1.97 6.32
N ILE A 98 5.21 0.82 6.46
CA ILE A 98 5.22 -0.25 5.45
C ILE A 98 4.71 0.25 4.09
N LEU A 99 3.61 1.00 4.05
CA LEU A 99 3.11 1.60 2.80
C LEU A 99 4.15 2.49 2.14
N SER A 100 4.88 3.31 2.91
CA SER A 100 5.96 4.14 2.35
C SER A 100 7.10 3.31 1.75
N GLN A 101 7.39 2.14 2.32
CA GLN A 101 8.43 1.24 1.79
C GLN A 101 7.97 0.55 0.51
N LEU A 102 6.69 0.16 0.43
CA LEU A 102 6.09 -0.36 -0.79
C LEU A 102 6.21 0.67 -1.92
N LEU A 103 5.76 1.90 -1.68
CA LEU A 103 5.82 2.99 -2.67
C LEU A 103 7.27 3.33 -3.05
N ARG A 104 8.20 3.35 -2.10
CA ARG A 104 9.62 3.54 -2.40
C ARG A 104 10.18 2.42 -3.27
N GLY A 105 9.86 1.16 -2.98
CA GLY A 105 10.29 0.02 -3.80
C GLY A 105 9.71 0.08 -5.22
N MET A 106 8.45 0.50 -5.37
CA MET A 106 7.90 0.73 -6.71
C MET A 106 8.66 1.83 -7.45
N ALA A 107 8.99 2.91 -6.74
CA ALA A 107 9.62 4.08 -7.34
C ALA A 107 11.04 3.85 -7.86
N THR A 108 11.80 2.91 -7.29
CA THR A 108 13.14 2.57 -7.80
C THR A 108 13.10 1.92 -9.18
N VAL A 109 12.00 1.25 -9.53
CA VAL A 109 11.82 0.60 -10.84
C VAL A 109 11.06 1.50 -11.80
N LEU A 110 9.97 2.13 -11.33
CA LEU A 110 9.12 2.97 -12.17
C LEU A 110 9.81 4.26 -12.63
N ALA A 111 10.88 4.68 -11.96
CA ALA A 111 11.72 5.79 -12.40
C ALA A 111 12.46 5.52 -13.73
N ASP A 112 12.68 4.25 -14.08
CA ASP A 112 13.39 3.83 -15.30
C ASP A 112 12.45 3.47 -16.46
N GLY A 113 11.16 3.28 -16.18
CA GLY A 113 10.12 2.99 -17.18
C GLY A 113 8.77 2.68 -16.53
N CYS A 114 7.68 2.83 -17.28
CA CYS A 114 6.31 2.85 -16.73
C CYS A 114 5.33 1.92 -17.47
N ASP A 115 5.82 0.98 -18.25
CA ASP A 115 4.99 -0.07 -18.89
C ASP A 115 4.63 -1.20 -17.91
N GLY A 116 3.90 -2.21 -18.39
CA GLY A 116 3.48 -3.36 -17.58
C GLY A 116 4.65 -4.19 -17.01
N ASP A 117 5.73 -4.38 -17.77
CA ASP A 117 6.91 -5.12 -17.30
C ASP A 117 7.68 -4.36 -16.21
N HIS A 118 7.72 -3.03 -16.30
CA HIS A 118 8.21 -2.19 -15.21
C HIS A 118 7.29 -2.26 -13.99
N LEU A 119 5.97 -2.23 -14.17
CA LEU A 119 5.03 -2.35 -13.06
C LEU A 119 5.15 -3.71 -12.34
N ALA A 120 5.29 -4.82 -13.07
CA ALA A 120 5.45 -6.15 -12.47
C ALA A 120 6.72 -6.23 -11.63
N ARG A 121 7.84 -5.72 -12.15
CA ARG A 121 9.11 -5.62 -11.40
C ARG A 121 9.01 -4.67 -10.21
N ALA A 122 8.30 -3.55 -10.37
CA ALA A 122 8.07 -2.57 -9.31
C ALA A 122 7.29 -3.17 -8.15
N LEU A 123 6.27 -4.00 -8.41
CA LEU A 123 5.51 -4.71 -7.38
C LEU A 123 6.35 -5.75 -6.64
N ALA A 124 7.20 -6.49 -7.36
CA ALA A 124 8.15 -7.42 -6.74
C ALA A 124 9.16 -6.69 -5.84
N GLU A 125 9.69 -5.56 -6.31
CA GLU A 125 10.61 -4.72 -5.55
C GLU A 125 9.94 -4.07 -4.34
N ALA A 126 8.68 -3.64 -4.47
CA ALA A 126 7.86 -3.15 -3.36
C ALA A 126 7.72 -4.21 -2.25
N ALA A 127 7.30 -5.43 -2.61
CA ALA A 127 7.12 -6.52 -1.66
C ALA A 127 8.45 -6.86 -0.95
N ARG A 128 9.56 -6.86 -1.68
CA ARG A 128 10.92 -7.06 -1.13
C ARG A 128 11.29 -5.93 -0.15
N ALA A 129 11.13 -4.67 -0.56
CA ALA A 129 11.47 -3.50 0.24
C ALA A 129 10.66 -3.43 1.54
N ALA A 130 9.36 -3.69 1.47
CA ALA A 130 8.47 -3.73 2.63
C ALA A 130 8.87 -4.84 3.62
N ARG A 131 9.13 -6.05 3.12
CA ARG A 131 9.57 -7.17 3.95
C ARG A 131 10.91 -6.89 4.64
N GLN A 132 11.84 -6.23 3.96
CA GLN A 132 13.15 -5.88 4.53
C GLN A 132 13.10 -4.71 5.53
N ALA A 133 12.06 -3.90 5.50
CA ALA A 133 11.89 -2.79 6.44
C ALA A 133 11.36 -3.23 7.81
N VAL A 134 10.82 -4.46 7.91
CA VAL A 134 10.29 -5.01 9.16
C VAL A 134 11.33 -5.95 9.76
N ALA A 135 11.73 -5.70 11.01
CA ALA A 135 12.76 -6.51 11.69
C ALA A 135 12.35 -7.99 11.87
N ARG A 136 11.06 -8.25 12.07
CA ARG A 136 10.48 -9.60 12.16
C ARG A 136 9.25 -9.67 11.25
N PRO A 137 9.42 -10.00 9.97
CA PRO A 137 8.30 -10.15 9.03
C PRO A 137 7.35 -11.26 9.48
N VAL A 138 6.05 -11.01 9.38
CA VAL A 138 5.01 -11.97 9.79
C VAL A 138 4.05 -12.21 8.63
N GLU A 139 3.82 -13.48 8.30
CA GLU A 139 2.79 -13.89 7.33
C GLU A 139 1.38 -13.71 7.92
N GLY A 140 0.37 -13.53 7.08
CA GLY A 140 -0.96 -13.09 7.52
C GLY A 140 -1.09 -11.58 7.70
N THR A 141 -0.15 -10.81 7.16
CA THR A 141 -0.15 -9.34 7.21
C THR A 141 -0.13 -8.73 5.80
N ILE A 142 -0.10 -7.40 5.71
CA ILE A 142 0.17 -6.63 4.49
C ILE A 142 1.36 -7.18 3.68
N LEU A 143 2.36 -7.80 4.33
CA LEU A 143 3.51 -8.40 3.65
C LEU A 143 3.14 -9.63 2.82
N THR A 144 2.18 -10.43 3.28
CA THR A 144 1.64 -11.58 2.53
C THR A 144 0.84 -11.10 1.33
N VAL A 145 0.02 -10.06 1.52
CA VAL A 145 -0.78 -9.45 0.45
C VAL A 145 0.11 -8.83 -0.63
N ALA A 146 1.16 -8.12 -0.24
CA ALA A 146 2.14 -7.56 -1.17
C ALA A 146 2.90 -8.64 -1.95
N GLY A 147 3.32 -9.72 -1.27
CA GLY A 147 3.99 -10.85 -1.91
C GLY A 147 3.10 -11.52 -2.95
N ALA A 148 1.84 -11.82 -2.60
CA ALA A 148 0.89 -12.44 -3.52
C ALA A 148 0.53 -11.53 -4.71
N ALA A 149 0.44 -10.22 -4.51
CA ALA A 149 0.24 -9.26 -5.59
C ALA A 149 1.38 -9.34 -6.62
N ALA A 150 2.62 -9.35 -6.14
CA ALA A 150 3.80 -9.44 -6.99
C ALA A 150 3.90 -10.80 -7.71
N GLU A 151 3.62 -11.90 -7.01
CA GLU A 151 3.62 -13.25 -7.60
C GLU A 151 2.57 -13.41 -8.70
N ALA A 152 1.37 -12.87 -8.50
CA ALA A 152 0.26 -12.99 -9.44
C ALA A 152 0.52 -12.31 -10.80
N CYS A 153 1.38 -11.28 -10.84
CA CYS A 153 1.74 -10.57 -12.06
C CYS A 153 3.21 -10.78 -12.49
N ALA A 154 3.92 -11.74 -11.90
CA ALA A 154 5.36 -11.93 -12.11
C ALA A 154 5.76 -12.24 -13.56
N ALA A 155 4.83 -12.75 -14.37
CA ALA A 155 5.05 -13.04 -15.79
C ALA A 155 5.17 -11.78 -16.67
N GLY A 156 4.86 -10.59 -16.13
CA GLY A 156 4.76 -9.36 -16.90
C GLY A 156 3.52 -9.33 -17.79
N GLY A 157 3.52 -8.46 -18.79
CA GLY A 157 2.39 -8.30 -19.71
C GLY A 157 2.03 -6.84 -19.95
N THR A 158 0.82 -6.60 -20.46
CA THR A 158 0.31 -5.23 -20.60
C THR A 158 0.10 -4.58 -19.24
N LEU A 159 0.12 -3.25 -19.19
CA LEU A 159 -0.09 -2.51 -17.95
C LEU A 159 -1.39 -2.91 -17.24
N VAL A 160 -2.46 -3.11 -18.00
CA VAL A 160 -3.76 -3.53 -17.48
C VAL A 160 -3.75 -4.97 -16.96
N GLU A 161 -3.13 -5.91 -17.68
CA GLU A 161 -3.00 -7.30 -17.22
C GLU A 161 -2.23 -7.38 -15.91
N VAL A 162 -1.13 -6.64 -15.81
CA VAL A 162 -0.30 -6.60 -14.59
C VAL A 162 -1.05 -5.97 -13.43
N ALA A 163 -1.69 -4.80 -13.63
CA ALA A 163 -2.47 -4.15 -12.58
C ALA A 163 -3.66 -5.02 -12.11
N ARG A 164 -4.33 -5.72 -13.03
CA ARG A 164 -5.43 -6.64 -12.73
C ARG A 164 -4.95 -7.84 -11.94
N GLY A 165 -3.89 -8.51 -12.42
CA GLY A 165 -3.30 -9.66 -11.75
C GLY A 165 -2.82 -9.32 -10.34
N ALA A 166 -2.18 -8.16 -10.16
CA ALA A 166 -1.74 -7.70 -8.86
C ALA A 166 -2.91 -7.47 -7.89
N HIS A 167 -3.97 -6.80 -8.34
CA HIS A 167 -5.16 -6.56 -7.53
C HIS A 167 -5.89 -7.87 -7.16
N GLU A 168 -6.09 -8.78 -8.11
CA GLU A 168 -6.75 -10.08 -7.88
C GLU A 168 -5.92 -10.99 -6.96
N GLY A 169 -4.60 -11.02 -7.13
CA GLY A 169 -3.67 -11.73 -6.24
C GLY A 169 -3.71 -11.18 -4.82
N ALA A 170 -3.67 -9.86 -4.68
CA ALA A 170 -3.79 -9.19 -3.39
C ALA A 170 -5.14 -9.48 -2.70
N ALA A 171 -6.25 -9.38 -3.43
CA ALA A 171 -7.58 -9.65 -2.89
C ALA A 171 -7.74 -11.12 -2.44
N THR A 172 -7.21 -12.06 -3.21
CA THR A 172 -7.21 -13.49 -2.86
C THR A 172 -6.40 -13.75 -1.59
N ALA A 173 -5.19 -13.18 -1.50
CA ALA A 173 -4.35 -13.32 -0.31
C ALA A 173 -4.97 -12.65 0.92
N LEU A 174 -5.57 -11.47 0.75
CA LEU A 174 -6.26 -10.78 1.83
C LEU A 174 -7.36 -11.66 2.44
N ALA A 175 -8.20 -12.29 1.61
CA ALA A 175 -9.23 -13.19 2.11
C ALA A 175 -8.64 -14.34 2.95
N ALA A 176 -7.49 -14.88 2.51
CA ALA A 176 -6.79 -15.96 3.21
C ALA A 176 -6.16 -15.51 4.55
N THR A 177 -5.83 -14.22 4.73
CA THR A 177 -5.19 -13.73 5.98
C THR A 177 -6.02 -14.03 7.23
N SER A 178 -7.35 -14.09 7.11
CA SER A 178 -8.27 -14.42 8.20
C SER A 178 -7.97 -15.76 8.88
N GLY A 179 -7.33 -16.71 8.19
CA GLY A 179 -6.91 -18.01 8.74
C GLY A 179 -5.40 -18.17 8.93
N GLN A 180 -4.60 -17.10 8.82
CA GLN A 180 -3.14 -17.17 8.87
C GLN A 180 -2.55 -16.73 10.22
N LEU A 181 -3.32 -16.00 11.02
CA LEU A 181 -2.95 -15.59 12.37
C LEU A 181 -4.11 -15.87 13.33
N ASP A 182 -3.82 -16.50 14.47
CA ASP A 182 -4.86 -16.88 15.44
C ASP A 182 -5.70 -15.67 15.90
N VAL A 183 -5.11 -14.46 15.95
CA VAL A 183 -5.86 -13.25 16.33
C VAL A 183 -6.85 -12.82 15.25
N LEU A 184 -6.49 -12.97 13.97
CA LEU A 184 -7.38 -12.67 12.85
C LEU A 184 -8.50 -13.72 12.77
N GLU A 185 -8.17 -14.99 12.96
CA GLU A 185 -9.12 -16.11 12.95
C GLU A 185 -10.15 -15.97 14.07
N ARG A 186 -9.70 -15.72 15.30
CA ARG A 186 -10.59 -15.51 16.46
C ARG A 186 -11.50 -14.31 16.28
N ALA A 187 -11.00 -13.23 15.68
CA ALA A 187 -11.78 -12.02 15.42
C ALA A 187 -12.70 -12.17 14.19
N GLY A 188 -12.46 -13.17 13.32
CA GLY A 188 -13.20 -13.36 12.08
C GLY A 188 -12.96 -12.22 11.07
N VAL A 189 -11.79 -11.59 11.10
CA VAL A 189 -11.43 -10.45 10.25
C VAL A 189 -10.19 -10.76 9.40
N VAL A 190 -10.00 -10.01 8.32
CA VAL A 190 -8.78 -10.02 7.51
C VAL A 190 -7.76 -9.02 8.07
N ASP A 191 -6.53 -9.06 7.58
CA ASP A 191 -5.50 -8.09 7.95
C ASP A 191 -5.88 -6.66 7.53
N ALA A 192 -5.78 -5.71 8.47
CA ALA A 192 -6.13 -4.30 8.25
C ALA A 192 -5.20 -3.61 7.24
N GLY A 193 -3.88 -3.85 7.35
CA GLY A 193 -2.90 -3.29 6.43
C GLY A 193 -3.08 -3.83 5.01
N GLY A 194 -3.30 -5.14 4.89
CA GLY A 194 -3.59 -5.83 3.63
C GLY A 194 -4.85 -5.29 2.96
N ARG A 195 -5.91 -5.00 3.72
CA ARG A 195 -7.12 -4.35 3.21
C ARG A 195 -6.82 -2.98 2.61
N GLY A 196 -5.99 -2.18 3.29
CA GLY A 196 -5.49 -0.92 2.77
C GLY A 196 -4.69 -1.06 1.48
N LEU A 197 -3.79 -2.05 1.39
CA LEU A 197 -3.02 -2.31 0.18
C LEU A 197 -3.90 -2.72 -1.00
N VAL A 198 -4.93 -3.54 -0.78
CA VAL A 198 -5.91 -3.89 -1.82
C VAL A 198 -6.61 -2.63 -2.34
N ALA A 199 -6.96 -1.67 -1.49
CA ALA A 199 -7.54 -0.40 -1.92
C ALA A 199 -6.57 0.43 -2.80
N VAL A 200 -5.28 0.46 -2.45
CA VAL A 200 -4.24 1.16 -3.24
C VAL A 200 -4.04 0.51 -4.62
N LEU A 201 -4.03 -0.83 -4.69
CA LEU A 201 -3.93 -1.57 -5.95
C LEU A 201 -5.22 -1.49 -6.78
N GLY A 202 -6.37 -1.43 -6.14
CA GLY A 202 -7.65 -1.20 -6.80
C GLY A 202 -7.70 0.19 -7.44
N ALA A 203 -7.16 1.22 -6.77
CA ALA A 203 -7.00 2.55 -7.33
C ALA A 203 -6.04 2.58 -8.53
N LEU A 204 -4.99 1.75 -8.53
CA LEU A 204 -4.10 1.59 -9.68
C LEU A 204 -4.86 0.98 -10.87
N LEU A 205 -5.61 -0.09 -10.62
CA LEU A 205 -6.41 -0.76 -11.64
C LEU A 205 -7.47 0.18 -12.23
N GLU A 206 -8.14 0.98 -11.39
CA GLU A 206 -9.08 2.00 -11.85
C GLU A 206 -8.40 3.08 -12.70
N THR A 207 -7.15 3.44 -12.37
CA THR A 207 -6.35 4.36 -13.19
C THR A 207 -6.07 3.84 -14.57
N VAL A 208 -5.67 2.58 -14.71
CA VAL A 208 -5.26 2.05 -16.01
C VAL A 208 -6.44 1.58 -16.87
N THR A 209 -7.60 1.30 -16.26
CA THR A 209 -8.80 0.82 -16.98
C THR A 209 -9.94 1.85 -17.07
N GLY A 210 -9.91 2.91 -16.26
CA GLY A 210 -11.03 3.84 -16.09
C GLY A 210 -12.25 3.25 -15.39
N ARG A 211 -12.18 2.00 -14.89
CA ARG A 211 -13.31 1.29 -14.25
C ARG A 211 -12.94 0.92 -12.82
N SER A 212 -13.77 1.30 -11.86
CA SER A 212 -13.56 0.90 -10.47
C SER A 212 -13.73 -0.62 -10.34
N PRO A 213 -12.78 -1.34 -9.71
CA PRO A 213 -12.93 -2.76 -9.47
C PRO A 213 -14.01 -3.03 -8.41
N ASP A 214 -14.60 -4.22 -8.48
CA ASP A 214 -15.52 -4.67 -7.44
C ASP A 214 -14.79 -4.75 -6.09
N ARG A 215 -15.39 -4.14 -5.06
CA ARG A 215 -14.84 -4.18 -3.71
C ARG A 215 -14.93 -5.61 -3.19
N PRO A 216 -13.82 -6.24 -2.76
CA PRO A 216 -13.87 -7.54 -2.10
C PRO A 216 -14.83 -7.44 -0.91
N GLY A 217 -15.78 -8.39 -0.85
CA GLY A 217 -16.99 -8.30 -0.03
C GLY A 217 -16.73 -7.72 1.36
N ALA A 218 -17.43 -6.62 1.67
CA ALA A 218 -17.53 -6.13 3.03
C ALA A 218 -18.20 -7.23 3.86
N ALA A 219 -17.40 -8.08 4.50
CA ALA A 219 -17.92 -8.96 5.54
C ALA A 219 -18.62 -8.05 6.55
N SER A 220 -19.89 -8.32 6.86
CA SER A 220 -20.57 -7.60 7.93
C SER A 220 -19.76 -7.83 9.19
N LEU A 221 -19.10 -6.79 9.68
CA LEU A 221 -18.31 -6.91 10.89
C LEU A 221 -19.25 -7.36 12.01
N PRO A 222 -18.94 -8.45 12.73
CA PRO A 222 -19.60 -8.68 14.00
C PRO A 222 -19.40 -7.43 14.87
N PRO A 223 -20.37 -7.10 15.75
CA PRO A 223 -20.23 -5.94 16.63
C PRO A 223 -18.89 -6.00 17.33
N ALA A 224 -18.16 -4.87 17.32
CA ALA A 224 -16.81 -4.75 17.86
C ALA A 224 -16.76 -5.50 19.20
N ALA A 225 -15.90 -6.53 19.28
CA ALA A 225 -15.63 -7.19 20.54
C ALA A 225 -15.21 -6.09 21.54
N PRO A 226 -15.68 -6.13 22.79
CA PRO A 226 -15.26 -5.16 23.78
C PRO A 226 -13.74 -5.13 23.80
N ARG A 227 -13.16 -3.93 23.69
CA ARG A 227 -11.71 -3.71 23.81
C ARG A 227 -11.26 -4.41 25.09
N GLU A 228 -10.72 -5.63 24.98
CA GLU A 228 -10.03 -6.23 26.10
C GLU A 228 -8.86 -5.29 26.38
N THR A 229 -8.85 -4.74 27.58
CA THR A 229 -7.67 -4.08 28.11
C THR A 229 -6.63 -5.17 28.30
N CYS A 230 -5.96 -5.55 27.21
CA CYS A 230 -4.76 -6.35 27.25
C CYS A 230 -3.66 -5.45 27.84
N ALA A 231 -3.70 -5.27 29.16
CA ALA A 231 -2.47 -5.08 29.90
C ALA A 231 -1.73 -6.42 29.80
N GLY A 232 -1.07 -6.65 28.65
CA GLY A 232 -0.12 -7.72 28.52
C GLY A 232 0.98 -7.55 29.56
N GLU A 233 1.61 -8.65 29.95
CA GLU A 233 2.68 -8.69 30.96
C GLU A 233 3.90 -7.78 30.61
N ASP A 234 3.94 -7.21 29.39
CA ASP A 234 5.01 -6.38 28.82
C ASP A 234 4.78 -4.84 28.89
N GLY A 235 3.70 -4.37 29.52
CA GLY A 235 3.43 -2.93 29.65
C GLY A 235 2.85 -2.26 28.39
N PRO A 236 2.67 -0.93 28.39
CA PRO A 236 2.08 -0.22 27.24
C PRO A 236 2.99 -0.32 26.01
N ALA A 237 2.42 -0.74 24.88
CA ALA A 237 3.09 -0.68 23.59
C ALA A 237 3.22 0.79 23.17
N TYR A 238 4.45 1.26 22.98
CA TYR A 238 4.74 2.56 22.36
C TYR A 238 5.35 2.31 20.99
N GLU A 239 4.89 3.07 20.00
CA GLU A 239 5.53 3.10 18.69
C GLU A 239 6.50 4.29 18.61
N VAL A 240 7.74 4.02 18.19
CA VAL A 240 8.76 5.05 17.97
C VAL A 240 9.26 4.91 16.53
N ILE A 241 9.05 5.96 15.74
CA ILE A 241 9.49 6.04 14.35
C ILE A 241 10.69 6.98 14.29
N TYR A 242 11.76 6.52 13.65
CA TYR A 242 12.92 7.33 13.32
C TYR A 242 13.02 7.45 11.80
N LEU A 243 13.16 8.69 11.31
CA LEU A 243 13.63 8.93 9.96
C LEU A 243 15.15 9.08 10.01
N LEU A 244 15.86 8.21 9.30
CA LEU A 244 17.30 8.20 9.23
C LEU A 244 17.75 8.62 7.84
N GLU A 245 18.63 9.59 7.77
CA GLU A 245 19.37 9.91 6.55
C GLU A 245 20.68 9.13 6.57
N ALA A 246 20.78 8.09 5.73
CA ALA A 246 21.89 7.17 5.71
C ALA A 246 22.03 6.53 4.32
N ASP A 247 23.25 6.15 3.94
CA ASP A 247 23.50 5.34 2.74
C ASP A 247 23.13 3.85 2.97
N ASP A 248 23.06 3.08 1.89
CA ASP A 248 22.66 1.67 1.95
C ASP A 248 23.57 0.83 2.85
N THR A 249 24.87 1.13 2.87
CA THR A 249 25.84 0.41 3.71
C THR A 249 25.57 0.67 5.19
N ALA A 250 25.28 1.92 5.55
CA ALA A 250 24.93 2.30 6.91
C ALA A 250 23.58 1.68 7.36
N VAL A 251 22.60 1.58 6.45
CA VAL A 251 21.33 0.90 6.74
C VAL A 251 21.53 -0.59 7.00
N GLU A 252 22.35 -1.28 6.19
CA GLU A 252 22.67 -2.70 6.39
C GLU A 252 23.35 -2.95 7.75
N LEU A 253 24.28 -2.10 8.14
CA LEU A 253 24.96 -2.18 9.44
C LEU A 253 24.01 -2.00 10.62
N LEU A 254 23.02 -1.11 10.51
CA LEU A 254 22.01 -0.90 11.56
C LEU A 254 21.07 -2.11 11.69
N ARG A 255 20.71 -2.77 10.59
CA ARG A 255 19.85 -3.97 10.61
C ARG A 255 20.51 -5.19 11.23
N ALA A 256 21.85 -5.27 11.17
CA ALA A 256 22.61 -6.41 11.70
C ALA A 256 22.86 -6.32 13.22
N ARG A 257 22.45 -5.22 13.87
CA ARG A 257 22.60 -4.99 15.32
C ARG A 257 21.30 -5.28 16.05
#